data_AF-D3BVK0-F1
#
_entry.id   AF-D3BVK0-F1
#
_cell.length_a   1.000
_cell.length_b   1.000
_cell.length_c   1.000
_cell.angle_alpha   90.00
_cell.angle_beta   90.00
_cell.angle_gamma   90.00
#
_symmetry.space_group_name_H-M   'P 1'
#
loop_
_entity.id
_entity.type
_entity.pdbx_description
1 polymer ?
#
loop_
_entity_poly.entity_id
_entity_poly.type
_entity_poly.pdbx_seq_one_letter_code
_entity_poly.pdbx_strand_id
1 'polypeptide(L)'
;MTVDVELKTFADLEIYNTKNNSDSAILTNDKAQHDNELKKNTLGLVHCIAMSISGIGPTCGIFFVVGQIAKVAGANVPFTLMLATICCLSMASTISTFGKYVYSSASFYCYVSEGLGGTTGFITGWFMLVGYGILTVQTVVQFSSWTADVFTNNLNIDFPWIACAVFVLLFIGALAFIGINPALKISLVLVSCETVILLVLTTIIVAKGGDQGNYPLAFTPVGKYSGGFSGLSRGLVFSILVFVGFETAAILGAETKDPKKTIPRAVVGSVLITAVWMIWDL
;
A
#
# COMPACT_ATOMS: atom_id res chain seq x y z
N MET A 1 11.71 -45.90 58.50
CA MET A 1 11.99 -46.45 57.16
C MET A 1 10.83 -46.27 56.18
N THR A 2 9.57 -46.18 56.64
CA THR A 2 8.38 -45.97 55.79
C THR A 2 8.11 -44.52 55.38
N VAL A 3 8.52 -43.52 56.17
CA VAL A 3 8.25 -42.08 55.87
C VAL A 3 9.17 -41.50 54.78
N ASP A 4 10.42 -41.98 54.68
CA ASP A 4 11.37 -41.51 53.65
C ASP A 4 11.00 -41.96 52.22
N VAL A 5 10.21 -43.04 52.09
CA VAL A 5 9.78 -43.57 50.78
C VAL A 5 8.60 -42.76 50.22
N GLU A 6 7.67 -42.32 51.08
CA GLU A 6 6.59 -41.44 50.64
C GLU A 6 7.12 -40.07 50.21
N LEU A 7 8.04 -39.46 50.98
CA LEU A 7 8.60 -38.14 50.64
C LEU A 7 9.35 -38.13 49.30
N LYS A 8 10.08 -39.20 48.96
CA LYS A 8 10.70 -39.33 47.64
C LYS A 8 9.66 -39.45 46.52
N THR A 9 8.58 -40.21 46.76
CA THR A 9 7.52 -40.40 45.76
C THR A 9 6.75 -39.10 45.50
N PHE A 10 6.50 -38.28 46.52
CA PHE A 10 5.90 -36.96 46.36
C PHE A 10 6.82 -35.97 45.63
N ALA A 11 8.12 -35.95 45.94
CA ALA A 11 9.09 -35.11 45.24
C ALA A 11 9.21 -35.49 43.74
N ASP A 12 9.22 -36.78 43.42
CA ASP A 12 9.27 -37.26 42.03
C ASP A 12 7.98 -36.95 41.26
N LEU A 13 6.81 -37.00 41.92
CA LEU A 13 5.53 -36.62 41.32
C LEU A 13 5.45 -35.10 41.06
N GLU A 14 5.99 -34.27 41.94
CA GLU A 14 5.99 -32.81 41.77
C GLU A 14 6.97 -32.37 40.66
N ILE A 15 8.12 -33.04 40.53
CA ILE A 15 9.06 -32.85 39.42
C ILE A 15 8.46 -33.34 38.09
N TYR A 16 7.74 -34.46 38.09
CA TYR A 16 7.06 -34.96 36.89
C TYR A 16 5.93 -34.00 36.45
N ASN A 17 5.15 -33.48 37.38
CA ASN A 17 4.02 -32.61 37.08
C ASN A 17 4.48 -31.20 36.65
N THR A 18 5.56 -30.67 37.23
CA THR A 18 6.17 -29.39 36.78
C THR A 18 6.78 -29.50 35.39
N LYS A 19 7.44 -30.61 35.07
CA LYS A 19 8.02 -30.85 33.74
C LYS A 19 6.96 -31.05 32.66
N ASN A 20 5.88 -31.78 32.97
CA ASN A 20 4.76 -31.97 32.04
C ASN A 20 3.96 -30.67 31.84
N ASN A 21 3.81 -29.85 32.89
CA ASN A 21 3.17 -28.54 32.79
C ASN A 21 4.04 -27.56 32.00
N SER A 22 5.38 -27.57 32.16
CA SER A 22 6.28 -26.77 31.33
C SER A 22 6.31 -27.23 29.88
N ASP A 23 6.33 -28.53 29.61
CA ASP A 23 6.31 -29.07 28.24
C ASP A 23 4.96 -28.78 27.56
N SER A 24 3.85 -28.88 28.30
CA SER A 24 2.53 -28.47 27.81
C SER A 24 2.44 -26.96 27.58
N ALA A 25 3.02 -26.12 28.45
CA ALA A 25 3.05 -24.67 28.28
C ALA A 25 3.94 -24.25 27.10
N ILE A 26 5.06 -24.95 26.85
CA ILE A 26 5.91 -24.74 25.68
C ILE A 26 5.18 -25.21 24.41
N LEU A 27 4.52 -26.37 24.41
CA LEU A 27 3.74 -26.85 23.26
C LEU A 27 2.48 -26.00 22.99
N THR A 28 1.90 -25.38 24.02
CA THR A 28 0.75 -24.46 23.89
C THR A 28 1.20 -23.07 23.45
N ASN A 29 2.35 -22.58 23.91
CA ASN A 29 2.97 -21.36 23.37
C ASN A 29 3.44 -21.56 21.94
N ASP A 30 4.04 -22.70 21.59
CA ASP A 30 4.50 -22.99 20.24
C ASP A 30 3.32 -23.11 19.26
N LYS A 31 2.19 -23.70 19.69
CA LYS A 31 0.94 -23.71 18.92
C LYS A 31 0.27 -22.32 18.82
N ALA A 32 0.23 -21.54 19.89
CA ALA A 32 -0.33 -20.19 19.89
C ALA A 32 0.55 -19.16 19.15
N GLN A 33 1.88 -19.40 19.11
CA GLN A 33 2.83 -18.65 18.29
C GLN A 33 2.73 -19.06 16.82
N HIS A 34 2.53 -20.34 16.51
CA HIS A 34 2.32 -20.80 15.13
C HIS A 34 1.03 -20.29 14.48
N ASP A 35 -0.03 -20.00 15.24
CA ASP A 35 -1.27 -19.42 14.72
C ASP A 35 -1.20 -17.89 14.47
N ASN A 36 -0.19 -17.20 15.04
CA ASN A 36 0.08 -15.77 14.84
C ASN A 36 1.29 -15.49 13.93
N GLU A 37 1.97 -16.53 13.43
CA GLU A 37 3.02 -16.34 12.43
C GLU A 37 2.42 -16.17 11.03
N LEU A 38 2.81 -15.08 10.37
CA LEU A 38 2.45 -14.77 8.98
C LEU A 38 2.80 -15.95 8.05
N LYS A 39 1.92 -16.27 7.08
CA LYS A 39 2.08 -17.44 6.20
C LYS A 39 3.30 -17.30 5.30
N LYS A 40 4.42 -17.89 5.73
CA LYS A 40 5.71 -17.90 5.02
C LYS A 40 5.55 -18.50 3.60
N ASN A 41 6.21 -17.89 2.61
CA ASN A 41 6.37 -18.37 1.23
C ASN A 41 5.11 -18.43 0.34
N THR A 42 4.07 -17.65 0.61
CA THR A 42 2.84 -17.69 -0.22
C THR A 42 2.90 -16.73 -1.41
N LEU A 43 3.66 -15.62 -1.30
CA LEU A 43 3.71 -14.59 -2.34
C LEU A 43 4.92 -14.72 -3.27
N GLY A 44 4.62 -14.69 -4.58
CA GLY A 44 5.60 -14.55 -5.65
C GLY A 44 5.71 -13.12 -6.19
N LEU A 45 6.67 -12.87 -7.07
CA LEU A 45 7.00 -11.53 -7.58
C LEU A 45 5.83 -10.78 -8.23
N VAL A 46 4.98 -11.47 -8.99
CA VAL A 46 3.80 -10.88 -9.63
C VAL A 46 2.79 -10.39 -8.58
N HIS A 47 2.62 -11.15 -7.49
CA HIS A 47 1.70 -10.77 -6.42
C HIS A 47 2.22 -9.54 -5.67
N CYS A 48 3.54 -9.46 -5.43
CA CYS A 48 4.17 -8.30 -4.81
C CYS A 48 4.05 -7.05 -5.70
N ILE A 49 4.36 -7.15 -7.00
CA ILE A 49 4.19 -6.03 -7.95
C ILE A 49 2.75 -5.56 -7.97
N ALA A 50 1.81 -6.49 -8.12
CA ALA A 50 0.42 -6.13 -8.24
C ALA A 50 -0.18 -5.62 -6.93
N MET A 51 0.37 -6.02 -5.78
CA MET A 51 0.06 -5.38 -4.49
C MET A 51 0.57 -3.95 -4.46
N SER A 52 1.81 -3.69 -4.87
CA SER A 52 2.33 -2.32 -4.96
C SER A 52 1.52 -1.46 -5.93
N ILE A 53 1.16 -1.99 -7.09
CA ILE A 53 0.28 -1.28 -8.05
C ILE A 53 -1.10 -1.05 -7.41
N SER A 54 -1.65 -2.05 -6.72
CA SER A 54 -2.91 -1.89 -6.00
C SER A 54 -2.82 -0.87 -4.86
N GLY A 55 -1.68 -0.79 -4.18
CA GLY A 55 -1.41 0.18 -3.12
C GLY A 55 -1.27 1.59 -3.67
N ILE A 56 -0.68 1.74 -4.86
CA ILE A 56 -0.67 3.02 -5.59
C ILE A 56 -2.09 3.43 -5.97
N GLY A 57 -2.95 2.46 -6.34
CA GLY A 57 -4.32 2.73 -6.78
C GLY A 57 -4.32 3.72 -7.95
N PRO A 58 -3.69 3.35 -9.09
CA PRO A 58 -3.29 4.32 -10.09
C PRO A 58 -4.50 5.02 -10.72
N THR A 59 -5.66 4.35 -10.78
CA THR A 59 -6.94 4.93 -11.16
C THR A 59 -7.40 6.06 -10.24
N CYS A 60 -7.33 5.86 -8.92
CA CYS A 60 -7.66 6.89 -7.93
C CYS A 60 -6.75 8.11 -8.10
N GLY A 61 -5.45 7.88 -8.31
CA GLY A 61 -4.48 8.93 -8.59
C GLY A 61 -4.87 9.76 -9.82
N ILE A 62 -5.29 9.10 -10.90
CA ILE A 62 -5.72 9.79 -12.13
C ILE A 62 -7.02 10.57 -11.89
N PHE A 63 -8.07 9.92 -11.41
CA PHE A 63 -9.37 10.58 -11.25
C PHE A 63 -9.34 11.75 -10.26
N PHE A 64 -8.68 11.59 -9.11
CA PHE A 64 -8.74 12.59 -8.04
C PHE A 64 -7.60 13.60 -8.08
N VAL A 65 -6.41 13.20 -8.50
CA VAL A 65 -5.20 14.04 -8.36
C VAL A 65 -4.79 14.70 -9.67
N VAL A 66 -4.93 14.04 -10.83
CA VAL A 66 -4.54 14.65 -12.13
C VAL A 66 -5.32 15.93 -12.41
N GLY A 67 -6.61 15.98 -12.10
CA GLY A 67 -7.40 17.22 -12.21
C GLY A 67 -6.89 18.36 -11.33
N GLN A 68 -6.34 18.05 -10.15
CA GLN A 68 -5.74 19.06 -9.26
C GLN A 68 -4.36 19.49 -9.76
N ILE A 69 -3.56 18.55 -10.30
CA ILE A 69 -2.28 18.86 -10.93
C ILE A 69 -2.52 19.76 -12.14
N ALA A 70 -3.51 19.47 -12.98
CA ALA A 70 -3.85 20.27 -14.16
C ALA A 70 -4.25 21.71 -13.80
N LYS A 71 -4.95 21.93 -12.68
CA LYS A 71 -5.30 23.28 -12.20
C LYS A 71 -4.08 24.12 -11.83
N VAL A 72 -3.00 23.49 -11.37
CA VAL A 72 -1.83 24.20 -10.83
C VAL A 72 -0.65 24.24 -11.81
N ALA A 73 -0.37 23.11 -12.46
CA ALA A 73 0.71 22.94 -13.43
C ALA A 73 0.28 23.26 -14.88
N GLY A 74 -1.03 23.29 -15.15
CA GLY A 74 -1.58 23.55 -16.48
C GLY A 74 -1.19 22.42 -17.45
N ALA A 75 -0.59 22.79 -18.59
CA ALA A 75 -0.16 21.84 -19.60
C ALA A 75 1.04 20.95 -19.16
N ASN A 76 1.73 21.28 -18.06
CA ASN A 76 2.96 20.59 -17.65
C ASN A 76 2.73 19.30 -16.83
N VAL A 77 1.51 18.77 -16.79
CA VAL A 77 1.16 17.59 -15.99
C VAL A 77 2.05 16.36 -16.31
N PRO A 78 2.35 15.99 -17.58
CA PRO A 78 3.22 14.84 -17.82
C PRO A 78 4.65 15.10 -17.34
N PHE A 79 5.13 16.34 -17.43
CA PHE A 79 6.48 16.71 -16.94
C PHE A 79 6.58 16.61 -15.41
N THR A 80 5.56 17.03 -14.66
CA THR A 80 5.55 16.88 -13.20
C THR A 80 5.49 15.41 -12.78
N LEU A 81 4.74 14.58 -13.52
CA LEU A 81 4.67 13.13 -13.29
C LEU A 81 5.99 12.43 -13.61
N MET A 82 6.67 12.81 -14.71
CA MET A 82 8.02 12.30 -15.02
C MET A 82 9.02 12.65 -13.92
N LEU A 83 9.01 13.90 -13.45
CA LEU A 83 9.91 14.33 -12.39
C LEU A 83 9.60 13.61 -11.05
N ALA A 84 8.32 13.44 -10.72
CA ALA A 84 7.90 12.63 -9.57
C ALA A 84 8.37 11.18 -9.70
N THR A 85 8.27 10.59 -10.89
CA THR A 85 8.75 9.22 -11.17
C THR A 85 10.24 9.09 -10.86
N ILE A 86 11.06 10.07 -11.26
CA ILE A 86 12.51 10.07 -10.98
C ILE A 86 12.77 10.15 -9.48
N CYS A 87 12.04 10.99 -8.74
CA CYS A 87 12.13 11.08 -7.29
C CYS A 87 11.74 9.75 -6.61
N CYS A 88 10.63 9.15 -7.04
CA CYS A 88 10.15 7.86 -6.52
C CYS A 88 11.10 6.71 -6.87
N LEU A 89 11.71 6.69 -8.07
CA LEU A 89 12.72 5.69 -8.45
C LEU A 89 13.99 5.81 -7.61
N SER A 90 14.41 7.04 -7.29
CA SER A 90 15.54 7.28 -6.41
C SER A 90 15.25 6.73 -5.00
N MET A 91 14.04 6.96 -4.48
CA MET A 91 13.59 6.38 -3.21
C MET A 91 13.46 4.86 -3.27
N ALA A 92 12.89 4.32 -4.35
CA ALA A 92 12.76 2.89 -4.60
C ALA A 92 14.13 2.20 -4.65
N SER A 93 15.16 2.86 -5.17
CA SER A 93 16.54 2.34 -5.21
C SER A 93 17.15 2.24 -3.81
N THR A 94 16.87 3.21 -2.94
CA THR A 94 17.25 3.18 -1.53
C THR A 94 16.55 2.01 -0.81
N ILE A 95 15.22 1.91 -0.94
CA ILE A 95 14.42 0.80 -0.36
C ILE A 95 14.91 -0.55 -0.88
N SER A 96 15.19 -0.64 -2.17
CA SER A 96 15.73 -1.83 -2.83
C SER A 96 17.08 -2.28 -2.28
N THR A 97 17.87 -1.33 -1.77
CA THR A 97 19.16 -1.63 -1.15
C THR A 97 18.96 -2.13 0.28
N PHE A 98 18.15 -1.45 1.09
CA PHE A 98 17.84 -1.88 2.47
C PHE A 98 17.07 -3.21 2.54
N GLY A 99 16.16 -3.45 1.61
CA GLY A 99 15.42 -4.71 1.49
C GLY A 99 16.28 -5.93 1.16
N LYS A 100 17.57 -5.76 0.86
CA LYS A 100 18.53 -6.88 0.72
C LYS A 100 19.17 -7.30 2.05
N TYR A 101 19.00 -6.51 3.10
CA TYR A 101 19.67 -6.72 4.39
C TYR A 101 18.67 -7.00 5.52
N VAL A 102 17.51 -6.33 5.51
CA VAL A 102 16.53 -6.41 6.60
C VAL A 102 15.19 -6.96 6.10
N TYR A 103 14.71 -8.03 6.71
CA TYR A 103 13.46 -8.73 6.37
C TYR A 103 12.51 -8.72 7.56
N SER A 104 11.66 -7.70 7.64
CA SER A 104 10.65 -7.62 8.68
C SER A 104 9.41 -6.92 8.15
N SER A 105 8.24 -7.36 8.62
CA SER A 105 6.93 -6.78 8.25
C SER A 105 6.79 -5.32 8.64
N ALA A 106 7.70 -4.80 9.48
CA ALA A 106 7.75 -3.39 9.88
C ALA A 106 8.42 -2.46 8.84
N SER A 107 8.90 -3.00 7.70
CA SER A 107 9.45 -2.24 6.56
C SER A 107 10.40 -1.09 7.01
N PHE A 108 10.03 0.18 6.76
CA PHE A 108 10.86 1.36 7.06
C PHE A 108 11.24 1.55 8.53
N TYR A 109 10.37 1.19 9.47
CA TYR A 109 10.73 1.25 10.90
C TYR A 109 11.97 0.41 11.19
N CYS A 110 12.01 -0.81 10.63
CA CYS A 110 13.11 -1.74 10.81
C CYS A 110 14.37 -1.28 10.06
N TYR A 111 14.22 -0.66 8.87
CA TYR A 111 15.34 -0.11 8.12
C TYR A 111 16.04 1.03 8.88
N VAL A 112 15.25 1.92 9.49
CA VAL A 112 15.79 3.06 10.23
C VAL A 112 16.31 2.64 11.61
N SER A 113 15.64 1.72 12.30
CA SER A 113 16.08 1.24 13.61
C SER A 113 17.43 0.53 13.53
N GLU A 114 17.65 -0.28 12.48
CA GLU A 114 18.89 -1.03 12.29
C GLU A 114 20.03 -0.13 11.80
N GLY A 115 19.74 0.89 10.98
CA GLY A 115 20.76 1.79 10.42
C GLY A 115 21.16 2.95 11.34
N LEU A 116 20.19 3.59 12.00
CA LEU A 116 20.36 4.85 12.75
C LEU A 116 20.06 4.71 14.26
N GLY A 117 19.78 3.50 14.73
CA GLY A 117 19.52 3.19 16.13
C GLY A 117 18.03 3.27 16.52
N GLY A 118 17.73 2.71 17.70
CA GLY A 118 16.34 2.51 18.17
C GLY A 118 15.52 3.79 18.34
N THR A 119 16.13 4.90 18.77
CA THR A 119 15.43 6.18 18.99
C THR A 119 14.91 6.77 17.67
N THR A 120 15.73 6.76 16.63
CA THR A 120 15.35 7.24 15.28
C THR A 120 14.32 6.30 14.64
N GLY A 121 14.42 5.00 14.92
CA GLY A 121 13.39 4.01 14.56
C GLY A 121 12.04 4.35 15.19
N PHE A 122 11.99 4.64 16.50
CA PHE A 122 10.76 5.01 17.21
C PHE A 122 10.07 6.23 16.60
N ILE A 123 10.83 7.29 16.29
CA ILE A 123 10.30 8.49 15.63
C ILE A 123 9.70 8.12 14.27
N THR A 124 10.41 7.33 13.46
CA THR A 124 9.95 6.87 12.16
C THR A 124 8.65 6.07 12.26
N GLY A 125 8.54 5.20 13.27
CA GLY A 125 7.31 4.44 13.53
C GLY A 125 6.10 5.34 13.80
N TRP A 126 6.26 6.41 14.57
CA TRP A 126 5.19 7.38 14.80
C TRP A 126 4.79 8.13 13.53
N PHE A 127 5.77 8.54 12.70
CA PHE A 127 5.48 9.17 11.41
C PHE A 127 4.75 8.22 10.47
N MET A 128 5.12 6.94 10.44
CA MET A 128 4.39 5.94 9.67
C MET A 128 2.96 5.79 10.18
N LEU A 129 2.75 5.67 11.49
CA LEU A 129 1.42 5.51 12.07
C LEU A 129 0.50 6.68 11.71
N VAL A 130 1.00 7.91 11.84
CA VAL A 130 0.23 9.12 11.47
C VAL A 130 0.02 9.19 9.96
N GLY A 131 1.05 8.91 9.15
CA GLY A 131 0.97 8.95 7.70
C GLY A 131 -0.06 7.95 7.16
N TYR A 132 0.05 6.68 7.53
CA TYR A 132 -0.91 5.65 7.14
C TYR A 132 -2.31 5.92 7.72
N GLY A 133 -2.40 6.46 8.95
CA GLY A 133 -3.68 6.85 9.55
C GLY A 133 -4.39 7.98 8.79
N ILE A 134 -3.65 8.96 8.27
CA ILE A 134 -4.23 10.02 7.44
C ILE A 134 -4.66 9.45 6.08
N LEU A 135 -3.89 8.54 5.49
CA LEU A 135 -4.25 7.89 4.22
C LEU A 135 -5.52 7.03 4.33
N THR A 136 -5.72 6.33 5.45
CA THR A 136 -6.95 5.56 5.67
C THR A 136 -8.16 6.47 5.80
N VAL A 137 -8.05 7.59 6.51
CA VAL A 137 -9.15 8.58 6.60
C VAL A 137 -9.43 9.19 5.22
N GLN A 138 -8.38 9.57 4.48
CA GLN A 138 -8.51 10.15 3.15
C GLN A 138 -9.21 9.22 2.15
N THR A 139 -8.89 7.92 2.16
CA THR A 139 -9.52 6.93 1.26
C THR A 139 -10.99 6.66 1.62
N VAL A 140 -11.32 6.60 2.91
CA VAL A 140 -12.71 6.44 3.38
C VAL A 140 -13.57 7.65 3.00
N VAL A 141 -13.04 8.87 3.19
CA VAL A 141 -13.74 10.09 2.80
C VAL A 141 -13.96 10.12 1.30
N GLN A 142 -12.94 9.85 0.49
CA GLN A 142 -13.08 9.82 -0.97
C GLN A 142 -14.14 8.82 -1.44
N PHE A 143 -14.12 7.58 -0.93
CA PHE A 143 -15.10 6.57 -1.31
C PHE A 143 -16.53 6.99 -0.91
N SER A 144 -16.69 7.46 0.33
CA SER A 144 -18.01 7.82 0.86
C SER A 144 -18.63 9.04 0.19
N SER A 145 -17.84 10.09 -0.08
CA SER A 145 -18.30 11.27 -0.81
C SER A 145 -18.69 10.93 -2.24
N TRP A 146 -17.86 10.16 -2.95
CA TRP A 146 -18.15 9.82 -4.34
C TRP A 146 -19.36 8.89 -4.48
N THR A 147 -19.51 7.94 -3.55
CA THR A 147 -20.72 7.10 -3.51
C THR A 147 -21.97 7.96 -3.27
N ALA A 148 -21.93 8.89 -2.32
CA ALA A 148 -23.04 9.81 -2.09
C ALA A 148 -23.37 10.63 -3.35
N ASP A 149 -22.36 11.18 -4.04
CA ASP A 149 -22.54 11.92 -5.29
C ASP A 149 -23.21 11.07 -6.39
N VAL A 150 -22.84 9.79 -6.51
CA VAL A 150 -23.45 8.87 -7.49
C VAL A 150 -24.92 8.60 -7.18
N PHE A 151 -25.27 8.43 -5.90
CA PHE A 151 -26.66 8.21 -5.47
C PHE A 151 -27.51 9.48 -5.62
N THR A 152 -26.98 10.65 -5.25
CA THR A 152 -27.71 11.91 -5.37
C THR A 152 -27.91 12.29 -6.84
N ASN A 153 -26.87 12.20 -7.68
CA ASN A 153 -26.96 12.64 -9.08
C ASN A 153 -27.75 11.68 -9.98
N ASN A 154 -27.66 10.36 -9.77
CA ASN A 154 -28.32 9.40 -10.66
C ASN A 154 -29.68 8.92 -10.14
N LEU A 155 -29.87 8.86 -8.82
CA LEU A 155 -31.07 8.30 -8.20
C LEU A 155 -31.93 9.36 -7.47
N ASN A 156 -31.47 10.61 -7.36
CA ASN A 156 -32.15 11.70 -6.66
C ASN A 156 -32.49 11.37 -5.19
N ILE A 157 -31.72 10.46 -4.58
CA ILE A 157 -31.86 10.07 -3.17
C ILE A 157 -30.70 10.75 -2.42
N ASP A 158 -31.03 11.60 -1.44
CA ASP A 158 -30.04 12.17 -0.53
C ASP A 158 -29.50 11.08 0.40
N PHE A 159 -28.40 10.46 -0.02
CA PHE A 159 -27.73 9.44 0.76
C PHE A 159 -26.69 10.09 1.69
N PRO A 160 -26.81 9.96 3.02
CA PRO A 160 -25.85 10.58 3.94
C PRO A 160 -24.48 9.92 3.82
N TRP A 161 -23.48 10.68 3.35
CA TRP A 161 -22.11 10.21 3.15
C TRP A 161 -21.49 9.54 4.40
N ILE A 162 -21.88 10.00 5.60
CA ILE A 162 -21.42 9.44 6.88
C ILE A 162 -21.84 7.97 7.03
N ALA A 163 -23.05 7.59 6.59
CA ALA A 163 -23.50 6.21 6.67
C ALA A 163 -22.67 5.29 5.76
N CYS A 164 -22.31 5.76 4.57
CA CYS A 164 -21.36 5.06 3.68
C CYS A 164 -19.98 4.92 4.33
N ALA A 165 -19.47 5.98 4.94
CA ALA A 165 -18.15 5.96 5.59
C ALA A 165 -18.08 4.93 6.72
N VAL A 166 -19.09 4.89 7.59
CA VAL A 166 -19.18 3.90 8.68
C VAL A 166 -19.28 2.48 8.13
N PHE A 167 -20.10 2.26 7.10
CA PHE A 167 -20.23 0.95 6.45
C PHE A 167 -18.90 0.46 5.89
N VAL A 168 -18.18 1.30 5.16
CA VAL A 168 -16.88 0.97 4.56
C VAL A 168 -15.82 0.69 5.62
N LEU A 169 -15.77 1.48 6.70
CA LEU A 169 -14.87 1.25 7.81
C LEU A 169 -15.11 -0.11 8.48
N LEU A 170 -16.38 -0.44 8.74
CA LEU A 170 -16.76 -1.74 9.31
C LEU A 170 -16.43 -2.88 8.35
N PHE A 171 -16.65 -2.69 7.06
CA PHE A 171 -16.36 -3.68 6.03
C PHE A 171 -14.86 -3.96 5.92
N ILE A 172 -14.03 -2.92 5.84
CA ILE A 172 -12.56 -3.04 5.82
C ILE A 172 -12.06 -3.67 7.13
N GLY A 173 -12.61 -3.25 8.27
CA GLY A 173 -12.30 -3.84 9.58
C GLY A 173 -12.61 -5.34 9.63
N ALA A 174 -13.79 -5.77 9.14
CA ALA A 174 -14.16 -7.17 9.07
C ALA A 174 -13.23 -7.98 8.14
N LEU A 175 -12.89 -7.42 6.98
CA LEU A 175 -11.92 -8.02 6.05
C LEU A 175 -10.53 -8.19 6.69
N ALA A 176 -10.10 -7.24 7.51
CA ALA A 176 -8.83 -7.33 8.24
C ALA A 176 -8.82 -8.53 9.21
N PHE A 177 -9.96 -8.90 9.81
CA PHE A 177 -10.07 -10.08 10.69
C PHE A 177 -10.12 -11.42 9.93
N ILE A 178 -10.65 -11.44 8.70
CA ILE A 178 -10.77 -12.67 7.88
C ILE A 178 -9.40 -13.12 7.33
N GLY A 179 -8.44 -12.19 7.25
CA GLY A 179 -7.04 -12.47 6.92
C GLY A 179 -6.59 -11.88 5.58
N ILE A 180 -5.27 -11.74 5.42
CA ILE A 180 -4.66 -10.94 4.35
C ILE A 180 -4.77 -11.59 2.95
N ASN A 181 -4.74 -12.92 2.88
CA ASN A 181 -4.75 -13.66 1.61
C ASN A 181 -6.00 -13.42 0.74
N PRO A 182 -7.24 -13.54 1.26
CA PRO A 182 -8.44 -13.22 0.48
C PRO A 182 -8.50 -11.73 0.12
N ALA A 183 -8.11 -10.83 1.04
CA ALA A 183 -8.08 -9.39 0.79
C ALA A 183 -7.18 -9.05 -0.41
N LEU A 184 -5.98 -9.61 -0.48
CA LEU A 184 -5.05 -9.41 -1.59
C LEU A 184 -5.62 -9.84 -2.94
N LYS A 185 -6.31 -11.00 -2.99
CA LYS A 185 -6.94 -11.48 -4.24
C LYS A 185 -8.07 -10.57 -4.70
N ILE A 186 -8.89 -10.09 -3.76
CA ILE A 186 -10.00 -9.17 -4.06
C ILE A 186 -9.46 -7.84 -4.59
N SER A 187 -8.46 -7.25 -3.91
CA SER A 187 -7.81 -6.01 -4.36
C SER A 187 -7.20 -6.15 -5.74
N LEU A 188 -6.52 -7.27 -6.02
CA LEU A 188 -5.94 -7.57 -7.33
C LEU A 188 -7.01 -7.57 -8.44
N VAL A 189 -8.13 -8.26 -8.21
CA VAL A 189 -9.22 -8.36 -9.18
C VAL A 189 -9.88 -7.00 -9.41
N LEU A 190 -10.13 -6.24 -8.35
CA LEU A 190 -10.73 -4.91 -8.44
C LEU A 190 -9.85 -3.95 -9.25
N VAL A 191 -8.56 -3.87 -8.93
CA VAL A 191 -7.60 -3.01 -9.65
C VAL A 191 -7.45 -3.45 -11.11
N SER A 192 -7.42 -4.76 -11.36
CA SER A 192 -7.34 -5.25 -12.75
C SER A 192 -8.58 -4.88 -13.55
N CYS A 193 -9.77 -5.05 -12.97
CA CYS A 193 -11.04 -4.69 -13.59
C CYS A 193 -11.11 -3.19 -13.91
N GLU A 194 -10.78 -2.36 -12.93
CA GLU A 194 -10.79 -0.90 -13.07
C GLU A 194 -9.76 -0.42 -14.11
N THR A 195 -8.55 -0.97 -14.08
CA THR A 195 -7.50 -0.68 -15.07
C THR A 195 -7.97 -0.97 -16.50
N VAL A 196 -8.70 -2.07 -16.71
CA VAL A 196 -9.27 -2.42 -18.02
C VAL A 196 -10.34 -1.41 -18.45
N ILE A 197 -11.21 -0.99 -17.53
CA ILE A 197 -12.25 0.01 -17.82
C ILE A 197 -11.60 1.31 -18.27
N LEU A 198 -10.56 1.79 -17.57
CA LEU A 198 -9.85 2.99 -17.97
C LEU A 198 -9.13 2.86 -19.31
N LEU A 199 -8.42 1.76 -19.53
CA LEU A 199 -7.76 1.51 -20.82
C LEU A 199 -8.76 1.58 -21.99
N VAL A 200 -9.95 1.01 -21.82
CA VAL A 200 -11.02 1.09 -22.84
C VAL A 200 -11.49 2.53 -23.03
N LEU A 201 -11.73 3.26 -21.93
CA LEU A 201 -12.23 4.62 -21.95
C LEU A 201 -11.23 5.57 -22.62
N THR A 202 -9.96 5.48 -22.25
CA THR A 202 -8.84 6.22 -22.85
C THR A 202 -8.67 5.89 -24.33
N THR A 203 -8.74 4.60 -24.71
CA THR A 203 -8.69 4.20 -26.13
C THR A 203 -9.83 4.81 -26.93
N ILE A 204 -11.05 4.87 -26.36
CA ILE A 204 -12.21 5.50 -27.01
C ILE A 204 -12.01 7.02 -27.14
N ILE A 205 -11.51 7.69 -26.10
CA ILE A 205 -11.25 9.14 -26.12
C ILE A 205 -10.22 9.46 -27.20
N VAL A 206 -9.09 8.74 -27.22
CA VAL A 206 -8.03 8.91 -28.21
C VAL A 206 -8.54 8.65 -29.63
N ALA A 207 -9.34 7.60 -29.83
CA ALA A 207 -9.90 7.25 -31.14
C ALA A 207 -10.96 8.26 -31.63
N LYS A 208 -11.74 8.85 -30.72
CA LYS A 208 -12.73 9.90 -31.03
C LYS A 208 -12.12 11.30 -31.09
N GLY A 209 -10.87 11.46 -30.70
CA GLY A 209 -10.11 12.72 -30.78
C GLY A 209 -10.39 13.72 -29.65
N GLY A 210 -11.07 13.34 -28.57
CA GLY A 210 -11.47 14.26 -27.49
C GLY A 210 -12.42 15.40 -27.93
N ASP A 211 -12.96 16.15 -26.98
CA ASP A 211 -13.92 17.25 -27.24
C ASP A 211 -13.25 18.51 -27.85
N GLN A 212 -11.92 18.57 -27.84
CA GLN A 212 -11.10 19.70 -28.33
C GLN A 212 -9.96 19.27 -29.28
N GLY A 213 -9.93 18.01 -29.74
CA GLY A 213 -8.79 17.44 -30.48
C GLY A 213 -7.70 16.88 -29.55
N ASN A 214 -7.03 15.80 -29.96
CA ASN A 214 -5.82 15.30 -29.29
C ASN A 214 -4.68 16.30 -29.53
N TYR A 215 -4.58 17.35 -28.71
CA TYR A 215 -3.50 18.32 -28.82
C TYR A 215 -2.24 17.82 -28.10
N PRO A 216 -1.05 17.88 -28.73
CA PRO A 216 0.21 17.63 -28.05
C PRO A 216 0.65 18.78 -27.12
N LEU A 217 -0.25 19.73 -26.78
CA LEU A 217 0.05 20.81 -25.83
C LEU A 217 0.46 20.29 -24.45
N ALA A 218 0.00 19.09 -24.04
CA ALA A 218 0.43 18.44 -22.81
C ALA A 218 1.97 18.21 -22.76
N PHE A 219 2.61 18.06 -23.92
CA PHE A 219 4.07 17.86 -24.02
C PHE A 219 4.83 19.14 -24.40
N THR A 220 4.20 20.31 -24.36
CA THR A 220 4.86 21.58 -24.66
C THR A 220 5.16 22.35 -23.35
N PRO A 221 6.39 22.27 -22.81
CA PRO A 221 6.72 22.85 -21.50
C PRO A 221 6.79 24.39 -21.48
N VAL A 222 6.80 25.02 -22.65
CA VAL A 222 6.93 26.47 -22.85
C VAL A 222 5.69 27.02 -23.56
N GLY A 223 4.90 27.83 -22.85
CA GLY A 223 3.71 28.47 -23.41
C GLY A 223 2.87 29.18 -22.35
N LYS A 224 1.86 29.93 -22.79
CA LYS A 224 0.94 30.72 -21.95
C LYS A 224 0.14 29.89 -20.93
N TYR A 225 0.12 28.56 -21.08
CA TYR A 225 -0.56 27.57 -20.23
C TYR A 225 0.40 26.72 -19.37
N SER A 226 1.71 27.02 -19.43
CA SER A 226 2.71 26.48 -18.51
C SER A 226 2.58 27.31 -17.23
N GLY A 227 2.22 26.70 -16.09
CA GLY A 227 2.12 27.38 -14.79
C GLY A 227 3.44 27.99 -14.27
N GLY A 228 4.45 28.13 -15.13
CA GLY A 228 5.80 28.54 -14.82
C GLY A 228 6.50 27.56 -13.89
N PHE A 229 7.66 27.98 -13.39
CA PHE A 229 8.43 27.19 -12.41
C PHE A 229 7.68 26.97 -11.09
N SER A 230 6.83 27.92 -10.68
CA SER A 230 6.02 27.80 -9.46
C SER A 230 4.87 26.80 -9.61
N GLY A 231 4.23 26.72 -10.78
CA GLY A 231 3.23 25.70 -11.07
C GLY A 231 3.84 24.30 -11.17
N LEU A 232 5.05 24.19 -11.72
CA LEU A 232 5.80 22.92 -11.78
C LEU A 232 6.10 22.37 -10.38
N SER A 233 6.61 23.20 -9.47
CA SER A 233 6.97 22.74 -8.12
C SER A 233 5.76 22.33 -7.29
N ARG A 234 4.63 23.05 -7.40
CA ARG A 234 3.38 22.67 -6.73
C ARG A 234 2.76 21.42 -7.35
N GLY A 235 2.78 21.31 -8.68
CA GLY A 235 2.33 20.11 -9.39
C GLY A 235 3.15 18.87 -9.04
N LEU A 236 4.45 19.03 -8.79
CA LEU A 236 5.33 17.95 -8.33
C LEU A 236 4.88 17.37 -7.00
N VAL A 237 4.46 18.20 -6.03
CA VAL A 237 3.98 17.72 -4.72
C VAL A 237 2.77 16.81 -4.88
N PHE A 238 1.78 17.23 -5.67
CA PHE A 238 0.62 16.40 -5.99
C PHE A 238 0.99 15.18 -6.83
N SER A 239 1.94 15.30 -7.74
CA SER A 239 2.43 14.18 -8.56
C SER A 239 3.11 13.11 -7.72
N ILE A 240 3.83 13.47 -6.66
CA ILE A 240 4.43 12.49 -5.73
C ILE A 240 3.33 11.76 -4.95
N LEU A 241 2.24 12.44 -4.58
CA LEU A 241 1.10 11.81 -3.90
C LEU A 241 0.46 10.70 -4.73
N VAL A 242 0.49 10.83 -6.06
CA VAL A 242 -0.03 9.81 -6.99
C VAL A 242 0.75 8.50 -6.93
N PHE A 243 2.02 8.53 -6.52
CA PHE A 243 2.86 7.33 -6.42
C PHE A 243 2.84 6.70 -5.03
N VAL A 244 2.20 7.30 -4.03
CA VAL A 244 2.14 6.78 -2.65
C VAL A 244 1.53 5.38 -2.66
N GLY A 245 2.19 4.41 -2.01
CA GLY A 245 1.72 3.02 -1.94
C GLY A 245 2.59 2.05 -2.76
N PHE A 246 3.55 2.55 -3.54
CA PHE A 246 4.54 1.72 -4.25
C PHE A 246 5.38 0.87 -3.29
N GLU A 247 5.54 1.31 -2.04
CA GLU A 247 6.26 0.62 -0.97
C GLU A 247 5.52 -0.58 -0.35
N THR A 248 4.23 -0.78 -0.65
CA THR A 248 3.38 -1.75 0.07
C THR A 248 3.88 -3.20 -0.07
N ALA A 249 4.54 -3.55 -1.17
CA ALA A 249 5.22 -4.84 -1.31
C ALA A 249 6.30 -5.11 -0.24
N ALA A 250 6.91 -4.07 0.34
CA ALA A 250 7.94 -4.23 1.36
C ALA A 250 7.36 -4.72 2.70
N ILE A 251 6.08 -4.44 2.98
CA ILE A 251 5.39 -4.87 4.21
C ILE A 251 5.18 -6.39 4.21
N LEU A 252 4.95 -7.00 3.03
CA LEU A 252 4.78 -8.45 2.89
C LEU A 252 6.09 -9.20 2.72
N GLY A 253 7.22 -8.58 3.11
CA GLY A 253 8.53 -9.22 3.02
C GLY A 253 8.62 -10.53 3.79
N ALA A 254 7.92 -10.67 4.92
CA ALA A 254 7.89 -11.90 5.72
C ALA A 254 7.11 -13.06 5.06
N GLU A 255 6.16 -12.76 4.16
CA GLU A 255 5.33 -13.75 3.47
C GLU A 255 5.83 -14.11 2.07
N THR A 256 6.86 -13.40 1.60
CA THR A 256 7.40 -13.52 0.24
C THR A 256 8.44 -14.65 0.15
N LYS A 257 8.40 -15.43 -0.94
CA LYS A 257 9.26 -16.64 -1.11
C LYS A 257 10.76 -16.36 -1.24
N ASP A 258 11.13 -15.21 -1.82
CA ASP A 258 12.52 -14.72 -1.89
C ASP A 258 12.52 -13.19 -1.74
N PRO A 259 12.43 -12.67 -0.51
CA PRO A 259 12.26 -11.25 -0.29
C PRO A 259 13.49 -10.45 -0.74
N LYS A 260 14.68 -11.06 -0.73
CA LYS A 260 15.96 -10.42 -1.12
C LYS A 260 15.93 -9.91 -2.55
N LYS A 261 15.31 -10.66 -3.45
CA LYS A 261 15.23 -10.33 -4.88
C LYS A 261 13.86 -9.79 -5.26
N THR A 262 12.81 -10.26 -4.59
CA THR A 262 11.44 -9.96 -4.97
C THR A 262 11.02 -8.55 -4.57
N ILE A 263 11.30 -8.11 -3.32
CA ILE A 263 10.90 -6.78 -2.86
C ILE A 263 11.55 -5.68 -3.70
N PRO A 264 12.88 -5.68 -3.94
CA PRO A 264 13.52 -4.65 -4.76
C PRO A 264 12.93 -4.56 -6.17
N ARG A 265 12.72 -5.72 -6.81
CA ARG A 265 12.13 -5.78 -8.15
C ARG A 265 10.67 -5.37 -8.16
N ALA A 266 9.93 -5.66 -7.09
CA ALA A 266 8.53 -5.30 -6.97
C ALA A 266 8.35 -3.79 -6.86
N VAL A 267 9.09 -3.13 -5.96
CA VAL A 267 9.00 -1.68 -5.72
C VAL A 267 9.44 -0.88 -6.94
N VAL A 268 10.56 -1.23 -7.58
CA VAL A 268 11.02 -0.55 -8.80
C VAL A 268 10.09 -0.85 -9.98
N GLY A 269 9.68 -2.11 -10.12
CA GLY A 269 8.79 -2.55 -11.19
C GLY A 269 7.43 -1.87 -11.13
N SER A 270 6.83 -1.75 -9.93
CA SER A 270 5.54 -1.09 -9.76
C SER A 270 5.60 0.39 -10.11
N VAL A 271 6.67 1.11 -9.75
CA VAL A 271 6.83 2.52 -10.11
C VAL A 271 6.93 2.69 -11.63
N LEU A 272 7.76 1.88 -12.30
CA LEU A 272 7.92 1.96 -13.75
C LEU A 272 6.63 1.62 -14.50
N ILE A 273 5.97 0.52 -14.14
CA ILE A 273 4.71 0.10 -14.76
C ILE A 273 3.66 1.18 -14.59
N THR A 274 3.53 1.72 -13.37
CA THR A 274 2.53 2.75 -13.07
C THR A 274 2.84 4.07 -13.75
N ALA A 275 4.11 4.49 -13.81
CA ALA A 275 4.50 5.70 -14.51
C ALA A 275 4.21 5.62 -16.02
N VAL A 276 4.52 4.49 -16.66
CA VAL A 276 4.20 4.25 -18.08
C VAL A 276 2.69 4.31 -18.30
N TRP A 277 1.93 3.65 -17.43
CA TRP A 277 0.47 3.64 -17.52
C TRP A 277 -0.14 5.03 -17.33
N MET A 278 0.34 5.81 -16.37
CA MET A 278 -0.15 7.18 -16.13
C MET A 278 0.19 8.14 -17.26
N ILE A 279 1.37 8.02 -17.87
CA ILE A 279 1.75 8.84 -19.03
C ILE A 279 0.90 8.48 -20.25
N TRP A 280 0.52 7.21 -20.39
CA TRP A 280 -0.35 6.76 -21.48
C TRP A 280 -1.79 7.29 -21.33
N ASP A 281 -2.28 7.40 -20.09
CA ASP A 281 -3.66 7.80 -19.80
C ASP A 281 -3.91 9.32 -19.87
N LEU A 282 -2.85 10.12 -20.00
CA LEU A 282 -2.90 11.59 -19.96
C LEU A 282 -3.18 12.23 -21.34
#